data_AF-U1I587-F1
#
_entry.id   AF-U1I587-F1
#
_cell.length_a   1.000
_cell.length_b   1.000
_cell.length_c   1.000
_cell.angle_alpha   90.00
_cell.angle_beta   90.00
_cell.angle_gamma   90.00
#
_symmetry.space_group_name_H-M   'P 1'
#
loop_
_entity.id
_entity.type
_entity.pdbx_description
1 polymer ?
#
loop_
_entity_poly.entity_id
_entity_poly.type
_entity_poly.pdbx_seq_one_letter_code
_entity_poly.pdbx_strand_id
1 'polypeptide(L)' 'MQVSIHHRIFSECSSFNLIDIQQKALESWCSSDQNAPVRFLGQTSNNNGYKTYHFFEVAPHKTLKNCLVVRM' A
#
# COMPACT_ATOMS: atom_id res chain seq x y z
N MET A 1 -11.32 14.36 9.06
CA MET A 1 -10.40 14.76 7.95
C MET A 1 -10.34 13.58 7.00
N GLN A 2 -10.74 13.75 5.74
CA GLN A 2 -10.91 12.64 4.79
C GLN A 2 -9.60 12.48 3.99
N VAL A 3 -8.97 11.30 4.06
CA VAL A 3 -7.70 10.98 3.38
C VAL A 3 -8.02 10.06 2.21
N SER A 4 -7.50 10.38 1.03
CA SER A 4 -7.80 9.69 -0.23
C SER A 4 -6.56 8.92 -0.68
N ILE A 5 -6.65 7.59 -0.79
CA ILE A 5 -5.54 6.75 -1.26
C ILE A 5 -5.65 6.59 -2.78
N HIS A 6 -4.71 7.18 -3.52
CA HIS A 6 -4.62 7.00 -4.98
C HIS A 6 -3.51 6.00 -5.32
N HIS A 7 -3.89 4.85 -5.87
CA HIS A 7 -2.94 3.88 -6.42
C HIS A 7 -2.49 4.31 -7.81
N ARG A 8 -1.18 4.46 -8.02
CA ARG A 8 -0.60 4.43 -9.37
C ARG A 8 0.63 3.55 -9.36
N ILE A 9 0.43 2.28 -9.69
CA ILE A 9 1.48 1.36 -10.12
C ILE A 9 1.15 1.00 -11.57
N PHE A 10 1.93 1.52 -12.53
CA PHE A 10 1.96 0.98 -13.89
C PHE A 10 2.99 -0.14 -13.88
N SER A 11 2.51 -1.39 -13.87
CA SER A 11 3.11 -2.57 -14.53
C SER A 11 2.47 -3.85 -13.96
N GLU A 12 1.63 -4.50 -14.75
CA GLU A 12 1.36 -5.95 -14.73
C GLU A 12 0.79 -6.63 -13.47
N CYS A 13 -0.16 -6.03 -12.75
CA CYS A 13 -0.89 -6.78 -11.70
C CYS A 13 -2.37 -6.35 -11.59
N SER A 14 -3.21 -6.98 -12.40
CA SER A 14 -4.61 -6.62 -12.61
C SER A 14 -5.62 -7.30 -11.66
N SER A 15 -5.18 -7.94 -10.57
CA SER A 15 -6.10 -8.73 -9.73
C SER A 15 -5.61 -8.97 -8.29
N PHE A 16 -5.23 -7.92 -7.55
CA PHE A 16 -5.06 -8.02 -6.10
C PHE A 16 -6.36 -7.64 -5.37
N ASN A 17 -6.64 -8.28 -4.23
CA ASN A 17 -7.56 -7.74 -3.24
C ASN A 17 -6.92 -6.48 -2.62
N LEU A 18 -7.12 -5.34 -3.28
CA LEU A 18 -6.52 -4.05 -2.92
C LEU A 18 -6.95 -3.55 -1.53
N ILE A 19 -8.11 -3.98 -1.04
CA ILE A 19 -8.71 -3.55 0.22
C ILE A 19 -7.79 -3.91 1.42
N ASP A 20 -7.28 -5.14 1.47
CA ASP A 20 -6.44 -5.59 2.59
C ASP A 20 -5.09 -4.86 2.63
N ILE A 21 -4.53 -4.54 1.46
CA ILE A 21 -3.25 -3.83 1.34
C ILE A 21 -3.43 -2.35 1.71
N GLN A 22 -4.54 -1.73 1.30
CA GLN A 22 -4.87 -0.35 1.66
C GLN A 22 -5.00 -0.18 3.17
N GLN A 23 -5.75 -1.08 3.83
CA GLN A 23 -5.95 -1.01 5.27
C GLN A 23 -4.63 -1.20 6.02
N LYS A 24 -3.83 -2.23 5.66
CA LYS A 24 -2.52 -2.45 6.28
C LYS A 24 -1.56 -1.28 6.05
N ALA A 25 -1.55 -0.69 4.86
CA ALA A 25 -0.71 0.47 4.57
C ALA A 25 -1.09 1.67 5.44
N LEU A 26 -2.39 1.93 5.61
CA LEU A 26 -2.88 3.01 6.44
C LEU A 26 -2.57 2.78 7.93
N GLU A 27 -2.83 1.58 8.44
CA GLU A 27 -2.48 1.20 9.82
C GLU A 27 -0.99 1.36 10.08
N SER A 28 -0.15 0.83 9.18
CA SER A 28 1.31 0.92 9.29
C SER A 28 1.80 2.36 9.27
N TRP A 29 1.21 3.22 8.42
CA TRP A 29 1.55 4.64 8.37
C TRP A 29 1.13 5.38 9.65
N CYS A 30 -0.09 5.15 10.13
CA CYS A 30 -0.63 5.80 11.33
C CYS A 30 0.11 5.38 12.61
N SER A 31 0.64 4.16 12.68
CA SER A 31 1.41 3.65 13.82
C SER A 31 2.89 4.04 13.79
N SER A 32 3.38 4.68 12.74
CA SER A 32 4.76 5.13 12.63
C SER A 32 4.90 6.62 12.97
N ASP A 33 6.14 7.07 13.20
CA ASP A 33 6.47 8.48 13.43
C ASP A 33 6.32 9.37 12.18
N GLN A 34 5.84 8.82 11.05
CA GLN A 34 5.53 9.52 9.79
C GLN A 34 6.70 10.32 9.16
N ASN A 35 7.91 10.14 9.68
CA ASN A 35 9.13 10.83 9.23
C ASN A 35 9.87 10.10 8.10
N ALA A 36 9.51 8.84 7.84
CA ALA A 36 10.17 7.98 6.86
C ALA A 36 9.16 7.04 6.17
N PRO A 37 9.50 6.49 4.99
CA PRO A 37 8.73 5.41 4.40
C PRO A 37 8.61 4.22 5.36
N VAL A 38 7.39 3.71 5.52
CA VAL A 38 7.12 2.59 6.42
C VAL A 38 7.02 1.31 5.60
N ARG A 39 7.71 0.26 6.05
CA ARG A 39 7.64 -1.06 5.42
C ARG A 39 6.71 -1.98 6.19
N PHE A 40 5.88 -2.74 5.48
CA PHE A 40 4.98 -3.72 6.06
C PHE A 40 4.90 -4.98 5.20
N LEU A 41 4.52 -6.11 5.81
CA LEU A 41 4.34 -7.38 5.11
C LEU A 41 2.87 -7.52 4.65
N GLY A 42 2.68 -7.52 3.33
CA GLY A 42 1.40 -7.76 2.69
C GLY A 42 1.31 -9.18 2.15
N GLN A 43 0.08 -9.69 2.02
CA GLN A 43 -0.19 -10.96 1.35
C GLN A 43 -0.94 -10.66 0.05
N THR A 44 -0.48 -11.25 -1.04
CA THR A 44 -1.15 -11.17 -2.34
C THR A 44 -1.58 -12.55 -2.80
N SER A 45 -2.71 -12.65 -3.48
CA SER A 45 -3.12 -13.87 -4.18
C SER A 45 -2.87 -13.71 -5.67
N ASN A 46 -2.38 -14.76 -6.33
CA ASN A 46 -2.47 -14.82 -7.79
C ASN A 46 -3.85 -15.36 -8.24
N ASN A 47 -4.09 -15.36 -9.55
CA ASN A 47 -5.35 -15.85 -10.16
C ASN A 47 -5.64 -17.34 -9.90
N ASN A 48 -4.65 -18.10 -9.40
CA ASN A 48 -4.78 -19.51 -9.07
C ASN A 48 -5.00 -19.73 -7.55
N GLY A 49 -5.22 -18.66 -6.78
CA GLY A 49 -5.48 -18.72 -5.34
C GLY A 49 -4.23 -18.93 -4.47
N TYR A 50 -3.02 -18.97 -5.06
CA TYR A 50 -1.79 -19.08 -4.28
C TYR A 50 -1.48 -17.78 -3.58
N LYS A 51 -1.33 -17.86 -2.26
CA LYS A 51 -0.98 -16.75 -1.39
C LYS A 51 0.53 -16.61 -1.32
N THR A 52 1.03 -15.45 -1.70
CA THR A 52 2.44 -15.05 -1.58
C THR A 52 2.56 -13.84 -0.67
N TYR A 53 3.68 -13.70 0.02
CA TYR A 53 3.96 -12.58 0.91
C TYR A 53 5.01 -11.67 0.28
N HIS A 54 4.76 -10.37 0.31
CA HIS A 54 5.66 -9.35 -0.21
C HIS A 54 5.82 -8.22 0.78
N PHE A 55 7.01 -7.61 0.78
CA PHE A 55 7.21 -6.37 1.49
C PHE A 55 6.65 -5.23 0.65
N PHE A 56 5.90 -4.35 1.30
CA PHE A 56 5.41 -3.13 0.73
C PHE A 56 5.97 -1.95 1.50
N GLU A 57 6.14 -0.83 0.82
CA GLU A 57 6.55 0.44 1.38
C GLU A 57 5.43 1.46 1.18
N VAL A 58 5.03 2.13 2.27
CA VAL A 58 4.07 3.24 2.24
C VAL A 58 4.80 4.54 2.56
N ALA A 59 4.60 5.54 1.70
CA ALA A 59 5.21 6.86 1.82
C ALA A 59 4.21 7.95 1.37
N PRO A 60 4.36 9.20 1.83
CA PRO A 60 3.51 10.28 1.38
C PRO A 60 3.77 10.61 -0.08
N HIS A 61 2.71 10.95 -0.81
CA HIS A 61 2.82 11.40 -2.19
C HIS A 61 3.58 12.73 -2.24
N LYS A 62 4.56 12.85 -3.14
CA LYS A 62 5.44 14.02 -3.20
C LYS A 62 4.71 15.34 -3.49
N THR A 63 3.65 15.28 -4.30
CA THR A 63 2.94 16.47 -4.80
C THR A 63 1.49 16.60 -4.33
N LEU A 64 0.88 15.52 -3.85
CA LEU A 64 -0.54 15.50 -3.47
C LEU A 64 -0.62 15.46 -1.95
N LYS A 65 -1.35 16.42 -1.37
CA LYS A 65 -1.59 16.45 0.07
C LYS A 65 -2.56 15.32 0.45
N ASN A 66 -2.37 14.73 1.63
CA ASN A 66 -3.22 13.66 2.17
C ASN A 66 -3.34 12.42 1.26
N CYS A 67 -2.29 12.13 0.48
CA CYS A 67 -2.23 10.94 -0.35
C CYS A 67 -1.02 10.11 0.07
N LEU A 68 -1.25 8.81 0.29
CA LEU A 68 -0.19 7.83 0.50
C LEU A 68 0.01 7.02 -0.77
N VAL A 69 1.26 6.65 -1.03
CA VAL A 69 1.65 5.79 -2.13
C VAL A 69 2.18 4.50 -1.52
N VAL A 70 1.62 3.38 -1.96
CA VAL A 70 2.12 2.04 -1.65
C VAL A 70 2.94 1.55 -2.83
N ARG A 71 4.15 1.07 -2.54
CA ARG A 71 5.10 0.48 -3.49
C ARG A 71 5.45 -0.93 -3.03
N MET A 72 5.79 -1.79 -3.98
CA MET A 72 6.28 -3.15 -3.75
C MET A 72 7.76 -3.23 -4.14
#